data_AF-A0A2P6QAC5-F1
#
_entry.id   AF-A0A2P6QAC5-F1
#
_cell.length_a   1.000
_cell.length_b   1.000
_cell.length_c   1.000
_cell.angle_alpha   90.00
_cell.angle_beta   90.00
_cell.angle_gamma   90.00
#
_symmetry.space_group_name_H-M   'P 1'
#
loop_
_entity.id
_entity.type
_entity.pdbx_description
1 polymer ?
#
loop_
_entity_poly.entity_id
_entity_poly.type
_entity_poly.pdbx_seq_one_letter_code
_entity_poly.pdbx_strand_id
1 'polypeptide(L)'
;MGVFRTKVDEAKQCKAQLQQAIANCEAEFVDICAILGEKPLHFDHKISGSLKKELEIIIPQLEVMKKRKIERKDQLFSVLDQLQSLSTEISRSLEDNLYKMVVEETDLSLKRLEELHRQLLEYQDEKLQTFASALLEMWNLMGTTMEEQKKYQNVTSRIATSKYEITETNILSIDLLNDVEAEVSKLEQLKSIKLKEILLKKKLELEEVCRQSHMVTEILSAAEYLNEAIESGAVDPACLLEKIELQIARAKEEALSRKDILEKIEKCLSRRILARGDDNRYTAGRGAHITLKRAQKVRVLEWWKH
;
A
#
# COMPACT_ATOMS: atom_id res chain seq x y z
N MET A 1 73.05 -53.40 5.84
CA MET A 1 71.90 -53.69 4.93
C MET A 1 70.54 -53.29 5.51
N GLY A 2 70.30 -53.39 6.83
CA GLY A 2 69.01 -53.00 7.44
C GLY A 2 68.64 -51.52 7.29
N VAL A 3 69.55 -50.60 7.64
CA VAL A 3 69.31 -49.13 7.65
C VAL A 3 68.88 -48.56 6.29
N PHE A 4 69.40 -49.09 5.18
CA PHE A 4 69.03 -48.64 3.84
C PHE A 4 67.61 -49.05 3.45
N ARG A 5 67.16 -50.25 3.88
CA ARG A 5 65.80 -50.71 3.65
C ARG A 5 64.80 -49.83 4.40
N THR A 6 65.10 -49.52 5.66
CA THR A 6 64.27 -48.63 6.49
C THR A 6 64.10 -47.24 5.87
N LYS A 7 65.20 -46.59 5.44
CA LYS A 7 65.12 -45.27 4.80
C LYS A 7 64.34 -45.25 3.48
N VAL A 8 64.43 -46.34 2.70
CA VAL A 8 63.66 -46.48 1.45
C VAL A 8 62.17 -46.64 1.75
N ASP A 9 61.84 -47.42 2.78
CA ASP A 9 60.44 -47.63 3.19
C ASP A 9 59.83 -46.35 3.79
N GLU A 10 60.60 -45.60 4.59
CA GLU A 10 60.23 -44.27 5.09
C GLU A 10 59.97 -43.28 3.93
N ALA A 11 60.83 -43.26 2.91
CA ALA A 11 60.66 -42.37 1.76
C ALA A 11 59.41 -42.73 0.93
N LYS A 12 59.13 -44.03 0.77
CA LYS A 12 57.89 -44.50 0.11
C LYS A 12 56.65 -44.10 0.89
N GLN A 13 56.68 -44.25 2.22
CA GLN A 13 55.57 -43.85 3.08
C GLN A 13 55.34 -42.33 3.03
N CYS A 14 56.40 -41.53 3.12
CA CYS A 14 56.32 -40.07 3.02
C CYS A 14 55.74 -39.62 1.67
N LYS A 15 56.17 -40.25 0.57
CA LYS A 15 55.59 -39.99 -0.76
C LYS A 15 54.10 -40.30 -0.80
N ALA A 16 53.69 -41.46 -0.30
CA ALA A 16 52.27 -41.86 -0.27
C ALA A 16 51.42 -40.90 0.57
N GLN A 17 51.95 -40.43 1.71
CA GLN A 17 51.28 -39.42 2.54
C GLN A 17 51.09 -38.09 1.81
N LEU A 18 52.11 -37.61 1.09
CA LEU A 18 52.00 -36.38 0.30
C LEU A 18 50.99 -36.52 -0.84
N GLN A 19 50.97 -37.65 -1.54
CA GLN A 19 49.98 -37.92 -2.60
C GLN A 19 48.56 -37.99 -2.05
N GLN A 20 48.37 -38.62 -0.88
CA GLN A 20 47.07 -38.64 -0.22
C GLN A 20 46.63 -37.24 0.21
N ALA A 21 47.54 -36.42 0.73
CA ALA A 21 47.23 -35.04 1.12
C ALA A 21 46.79 -34.20 -0.10
N ILE A 22 47.49 -34.34 -1.24
CA ILE A 22 47.10 -33.67 -2.49
C ILE A 22 45.70 -34.13 -2.91
N ALA A 23 45.46 -35.44 -3.00
CA ALA A 23 44.16 -35.97 -3.40
C ALA A 23 43.02 -35.50 -2.49
N ASN A 24 43.27 -35.41 -1.18
CA ASN A 24 42.29 -34.89 -0.22
C ASN A 24 41.99 -33.40 -0.45
N CYS A 25 43.03 -32.58 -0.64
CA CYS A 25 42.86 -31.15 -0.92
C CYS A 25 42.11 -30.91 -2.24
N GLU A 26 42.42 -31.69 -3.27
CA GLU A 26 41.74 -31.61 -4.57
C GLU A 26 40.28 -32.06 -4.48
N ALA A 27 40.00 -33.14 -3.74
CA ALA A 27 38.64 -33.60 -3.51
C ALA A 27 37.81 -32.55 -2.75
N GLU A 28 38.38 -31.93 -1.71
CA GLU A 28 37.73 -30.85 -0.97
C GLU A 28 37.50 -29.62 -1.87
N PHE A 29 38.45 -29.29 -2.74
CA PHE A 29 38.30 -28.20 -3.70
C PHE A 29 37.14 -28.45 -4.68
N VAL A 30 37.06 -29.65 -5.24
CA VAL A 30 35.99 -30.05 -6.18
C VAL A 30 34.62 -30.02 -5.50
N ASP A 31 34.54 -30.48 -4.25
CA ASP A 31 33.31 -30.44 -3.45
C ASP A 31 32.84 -29.00 -3.22
N ILE A 32 33.74 -28.10 -2.79
CA ILE A 32 33.41 -26.68 -2.61
C ILE A 32 32.98 -26.04 -3.95
N CYS A 33 33.63 -26.38 -5.06
CA CYS A 33 33.21 -25.92 -6.39
C CYS A 33 31.80 -26.41 -6.75
N ALA A 34 31.47 -27.66 -6.46
CA ALA A 34 30.14 -28.20 -6.70
C ALA A 34 29.06 -27.46 -5.91
N ILE A 35 29.30 -27.23 -4.61
CA ILE A 35 28.41 -26.46 -3.73
C ILE A 35 28.23 -25.01 -4.21
N LEU A 36 29.31 -24.37 -4.68
CA LEU A 36 29.28 -23.01 -5.22
C LEU A 36 28.76 -22.92 -6.66
N GLY A 37 28.50 -24.05 -7.32
CA GLY A 37 28.14 -24.09 -8.74
C GLY A 37 29.26 -23.56 -9.68
N GLU A 38 30.51 -23.61 -9.23
CA GLU A 38 31.69 -23.12 -9.95
C GLU A 38 32.42 -24.28 -10.64
N LYS A 39 33.12 -23.99 -11.74
CA LYS A 39 33.93 -25.00 -12.43
C LYS A 39 35.23 -25.26 -11.64
N PRO A 40 35.59 -26.51 -11.33
CA PRO A 40 36.84 -26.83 -10.66
C PRO A 40 38.05 -26.40 -11.50
N LEU A 41 39.08 -25.90 -10.82
CA LEU A 41 40.37 -25.65 -11.43
C LEU A 41 41.07 -27.00 -11.70
N HIS A 42 41.74 -27.10 -12.84
CA HIS A 42 42.58 -28.25 -13.14
C HIS A 42 44.00 -27.98 -12.61
N PHE A 43 44.45 -28.72 -11.61
CA PHE A 43 45.81 -28.63 -11.11
C PHE A 43 46.76 -29.35 -12.09
N ASP A 44 47.66 -28.61 -12.74
CA ASP A 44 48.68 -29.21 -13.61
C ASP A 44 49.88 -29.68 -12.78
N HIS A 45 49.88 -30.97 -12.48
CA HIS A 45 50.87 -31.64 -11.66
C HIS A 45 52.28 -31.62 -12.26
N LYS A 46 52.43 -31.32 -13.56
CA LYS A 46 53.74 -31.27 -14.23
C LYS A 46 54.53 -30.00 -13.91
N ILE A 47 53.86 -28.92 -13.50
CA ILE A 47 54.48 -27.59 -13.33
C ILE A 47 55.25 -27.50 -11.99
N SER A 48 54.80 -28.25 -10.98
CA SER A 48 55.30 -28.13 -9.60
C SER A 48 56.71 -28.70 -9.37
N GLY A 49 57.13 -29.67 -10.16
CA GLY A 49 58.44 -30.34 -10.03
C GLY A 49 58.63 -31.20 -8.77
N SER A 50 57.84 -31.02 -7.70
CA SER A 50 57.79 -31.92 -6.53
C SER A 50 56.43 -31.90 -5.81
N LEU A 51 56.03 -33.01 -5.18
CA LEU A 51 54.76 -33.12 -4.44
C LEU A 51 54.63 -32.08 -3.30
N LYS A 52 55.75 -31.66 -2.71
CA LYS A 52 55.74 -30.65 -1.65
C LYS A 52 55.39 -29.26 -2.19
N LYS A 53 55.99 -28.87 -3.32
CA LYS A 53 55.68 -27.62 -4.01
C LYS A 53 54.23 -27.60 -4.51
N GLU A 54 53.69 -28.77 -4.83
CA GLU A 54 52.31 -28.90 -5.29
C GLU A 54 51.32 -28.59 -4.18
N LEU A 55 51.55 -29.16 -2.99
CA LEU A 55 50.81 -28.78 -1.79
C LEU A 55 50.95 -27.29 -1.46
N GLU A 56 52.14 -26.71 -1.59
CA GLU A 56 52.37 -25.27 -1.40
C GLU A 56 51.55 -24.40 -2.37
N ILE A 57 51.15 -24.91 -3.54
CA ILE A 57 50.30 -24.22 -4.52
C ILE A 57 48.81 -24.48 -4.24
N ILE A 58 48.43 -25.72 -3.93
CA ILE A 58 47.02 -26.13 -3.76
C ILE A 58 46.43 -25.55 -2.46
N ILE A 59 47.18 -25.58 -1.35
CA ILE A 59 46.69 -25.17 -0.03
C ILE A 59 46.16 -23.73 -0.04
N PRO A 60 46.90 -22.71 -0.53
CA PRO A 60 46.39 -21.34 -0.59
C PRO A 60 45.12 -21.19 -1.44
N GLN A 61 45.01 -21.94 -2.54
CA GLN A 61 43.82 -21.89 -3.39
C GLN A 61 42.60 -22.50 -2.70
N LEU A 62 42.79 -23.60 -1.99
CA LEU A 62 41.75 -24.22 -1.18
C LEU A 62 41.26 -23.29 -0.06
N GLU A 63 42.16 -22.58 0.62
CA GLU A 63 41.79 -21.59 1.64
C GLU A 63 40.97 -20.43 1.06
N VAL A 64 41.30 -19.96 -0.14
CA VAL A 64 40.49 -18.95 -0.86
C VAL A 64 39.08 -19.48 -1.15
N MET A 65 38.96 -20.75 -1.58
CA MET A 65 37.66 -21.37 -1.85
C MET A 65 36.83 -21.54 -0.57
N LYS A 66 37.46 -21.96 0.54
CA LYS A 66 36.80 -22.06 1.86
C LYS A 66 36.25 -20.72 2.30
N LYS A 67 37.05 -19.65 2.17
CA LYS A 67 36.60 -18.30 2.50
C LYS A 67 35.42 -17.85 1.64
N ARG A 68 35.48 -18.08 0.32
CA ARG A 68 34.37 -17.76 -0.60
C ARG A 68 33.10 -18.51 -0.24
N LYS A 69 33.20 -19.79 0.17
CA LYS A 69 32.05 -20.58 0.63
C LYS A 69 31.37 -19.95 1.83
N ILE A 70 32.15 -19.54 2.83
CA ILE A 70 31.63 -18.88 4.04
C ILE A 70 30.96 -17.56 3.67
N GLU A 71 31.63 -16.71 2.89
CA GLU A 71 31.08 -15.41 2.48
C GLU A 71 29.77 -15.55 1.69
N ARG A 72 29.69 -16.54 0.80
CA ARG A 72 28.47 -16.83 0.04
C ARG A 72 27.33 -17.32 0.93
N LYS A 73 27.64 -18.15 1.92
CA LYS A 73 26.68 -18.61 2.92
C LYS A 73 26.12 -17.45 3.74
N ASP A 74 26.99 -16.54 4.18
CA ASP A 74 26.60 -15.34 4.91
C ASP A 74 25.69 -14.41 4.06
N GLN A 75 26.03 -14.23 2.78
CA GLN A 75 25.17 -13.48 1.83
C GLN A 75 23.78 -14.10 1.69
N LEU A 76 23.70 -15.42 1.54
CA LEU A 76 22.42 -16.13 1.43
C LEU A 76 21.58 -16.00 2.69
N PHE A 77 22.17 -16.14 3.88
CA PHE A 77 21.45 -15.90 5.14
C PHE A 77 20.94 -14.47 5.25
N SER A 78 21.76 -13.48 4.90
CA SER A 78 21.35 -12.08 4.94
C SER A 78 20.14 -11.80 4.04
N VAL A 79 20.09 -12.37 2.84
CA VAL A 79 18.95 -12.22 1.92
C VAL A 79 17.72 -12.97 2.44
N LEU A 80 17.89 -14.16 3.00
CA LEU A 80 16.79 -14.92 3.59
C LEU A 80 16.16 -14.20 4.78
N ASP A 81 16.97 -13.60 5.64
CA ASP A 81 16.48 -12.83 6.80
C ASP A 81 15.66 -11.61 6.35
N GLN A 82 16.12 -10.90 5.30
CA GLN A 82 15.36 -9.81 4.70
C GLN A 82 14.03 -10.29 4.09
N LEU A 83 14.07 -11.41 3.36
CA LEU A 83 12.87 -12.05 2.81
C LEU A 83 11.88 -12.45 3.91
N GLN A 84 12.37 -13.01 5.01
CA GLN A 84 11.52 -13.42 6.12
C GLN A 84 10.85 -12.22 6.79
N SER A 85 11.61 -11.14 7.07
CA SER A 85 11.05 -9.90 7.62
C SER A 85 9.93 -9.37 6.72
N LEU A 86 10.23 -9.17 5.44
CA LEU A 86 9.23 -8.67 4.48
C LEU A 86 8.04 -9.60 4.38
N SER A 87 8.24 -10.91 4.32
CA SER A 87 7.19 -11.92 4.25
C SER A 87 6.19 -11.77 5.41
N THR A 88 6.68 -11.56 6.64
CA THR A 88 5.80 -11.33 7.79
C THR A 88 5.00 -10.03 7.68
N GLU A 89 5.61 -8.98 7.12
CA GLU A 89 4.96 -7.68 6.94
C GLU A 89 3.88 -7.71 5.84
N ILE A 90 4.12 -8.43 4.73
CA ILE A 90 3.14 -8.61 3.65
C ILE A 90 2.21 -9.81 3.88
N SER A 91 2.25 -10.44 5.06
CA SER A 91 1.44 -11.61 5.43
C SER A 91 1.56 -12.79 4.45
N ARG A 92 2.77 -13.04 3.96
CA ARG A 92 3.12 -14.12 3.04
C ARG A 92 3.86 -15.24 3.78
N SER A 93 3.88 -16.44 3.19
CA SER A 93 4.67 -17.56 3.71
C SER A 93 5.96 -17.68 2.90
N LEU A 94 7.09 -17.71 3.61
CA LEU A 94 8.37 -18.11 3.04
C LEU A 94 8.49 -19.63 3.10
N GLU A 95 9.18 -20.25 2.13
CA GLU A 95 9.40 -21.69 2.14
C GLU A 95 10.47 -22.09 3.18
N ASP A 96 10.09 -22.89 4.17
CA ASP A 96 11.01 -23.37 5.24
C ASP A 96 12.22 -24.16 4.69
N ASN A 97 12.09 -24.73 3.49
CA ASN A 97 13.16 -25.48 2.84
C ASN A 97 14.35 -24.60 2.42
N LEU A 98 14.20 -23.27 2.37
CA LEU A 98 15.26 -22.35 1.96
C LEU A 98 16.38 -22.25 2.99
N TYR A 99 16.03 -22.07 4.27
CA TYR A 99 17.01 -22.04 5.35
C TYR A 99 17.73 -23.38 5.49
N LYS A 100 16.98 -24.48 5.37
CA LYS A 100 17.54 -25.83 5.40
C LYS A 100 18.59 -26.04 4.30
N MET A 101 18.30 -25.60 3.08
CA MET A 101 19.22 -25.70 1.94
C MET A 101 20.58 -25.01 2.21
N VAL A 102 20.57 -23.82 2.81
CA VAL A 102 21.79 -23.05 3.13
C VAL A 102 22.53 -23.67 4.33
N VAL A 103 21.81 -24.16 5.35
CA VAL A 103 22.39 -24.83 6.51
C VAL A 103 23.08 -26.13 6.11
N GLU A 104 22.43 -26.93 5.25
CA GLU A 104 22.95 -28.21 4.74
C GLU A 104 23.99 -28.02 3.61
N GLU A 105 24.29 -26.77 3.22
CA GLU A 105 25.26 -26.42 2.17
C GLU A 105 24.99 -27.14 0.83
N THR A 106 23.72 -27.39 0.54
CA THR A 106 23.32 -28.16 -0.66
C THR A 106 23.41 -27.36 -1.95
N ASP A 107 23.18 -26.04 -1.90
CA ASP A 107 23.32 -25.12 -3.03
C ASP A 107 23.69 -23.71 -2.54
N LEU A 108 24.97 -23.34 -2.65
CA LEU A 108 25.46 -21.98 -2.40
C LEU A 108 25.80 -21.29 -3.71
N SER A 109 25.20 -21.68 -4.83
CA SER A 109 25.56 -21.14 -6.13
C SER A 109 25.22 -19.67 -6.28
N LEU A 110 25.97 -18.98 -7.15
CA LEU A 110 25.70 -17.57 -7.45
C LEU A 110 24.30 -17.40 -8.06
N LYS A 111 23.90 -18.35 -8.91
CA LYS A 111 22.55 -18.41 -9.49
C LYS A 111 21.48 -18.46 -8.40
N ARG A 112 21.71 -19.20 -7.32
CA ARG A 112 20.77 -19.29 -6.21
C ARG A 112 20.67 -17.97 -5.44
N LEU A 113 21.81 -17.30 -5.24
CA LEU A 113 21.83 -15.98 -4.63
C LEU A 113 21.10 -14.93 -5.49
N GLU A 114 21.30 -14.95 -6.80
CA GLU A 114 20.59 -14.07 -7.75
C GLU A 114 19.08 -14.33 -7.74
N GLU A 115 18.66 -15.60 -7.66
CA GLU A 115 17.26 -15.99 -7.54
C GLU A 115 16.61 -15.39 -6.29
N LEU A 116 17.26 -15.54 -5.12
CA LEU A 116 16.73 -15.01 -3.86
C LEU A 116 16.68 -13.48 -3.85
N HIS A 117 17.68 -12.80 -4.43
CA HIS A 117 17.62 -11.35 -4.60
C HIS A 117 16.46 -10.93 -5.51
N ARG A 118 16.15 -11.69 -6.56
CA ARG A 118 15.00 -11.39 -7.42
C ARG A 118 13.68 -11.53 -6.66
N GLN A 119 13.54 -12.58 -5.84
CA GLN A 119 12.39 -12.74 -4.96
C GLN A 119 12.27 -11.61 -3.95
N LEU A 120 13.41 -11.16 -3.39
CA LEU A 120 13.43 -10.02 -2.48
C LEU A 120 12.88 -8.76 -3.15
N LEU A 121 13.31 -8.50 -4.39
CA LEU A 121 12.82 -7.37 -5.18
C LEU A 121 11.31 -7.49 -5.48
N GLU A 122 10.82 -8.69 -5.79
CA GLU A 122 9.39 -8.94 -6.00
C GLU A 122 8.57 -8.63 -4.74
N TYR A 123 9.05 -9.02 -3.55
CA TYR A 123 8.35 -8.74 -2.28
C TYR A 123 8.36 -7.25 -1.96
N GLN A 124 9.46 -6.55 -2.27
CA GLN A 124 9.55 -5.11 -2.12
C GLN A 124 8.58 -4.36 -3.05
N ASP A 125 8.45 -4.80 -4.31
CA ASP A 125 7.44 -4.25 -5.23
C ASP A 125 6.02 -4.52 -4.72
N GLU A 126 5.72 -5.75 -4.29
CA GLU A 126 4.41 -6.09 -3.72
C GLU A 126 4.05 -5.18 -2.55
N LYS A 127 4.99 -4.99 -1.60
CA LYS A 127 4.80 -4.06 -0.48
C LYS A 127 4.54 -2.64 -0.96
N LEU A 128 5.29 -2.14 -1.96
CA LEU A 128 5.04 -0.82 -2.53
C LEU A 128 3.67 -0.71 -3.20
N GLN A 129 3.19 -1.75 -3.89
CA GLN A 129 1.85 -1.77 -4.47
C GLN A 129 0.76 -1.73 -3.39
N THR A 130 0.95 -2.37 -2.23
CA THR A 130 0.01 -2.24 -1.10
C THR A 130 -0.08 -0.80 -0.59
N PHE A 131 1.04 -0.08 -0.52
CA PHE A 131 1.01 1.33 -0.15
C PHE A 131 0.38 2.22 -1.23
N ALA A 132 0.68 1.95 -2.51
CA ALA A 132 0.11 2.69 -3.63
C ALA A 132 -1.43 2.54 -3.68
N SER A 133 -1.94 1.33 -3.48
CA SER A 133 -3.38 1.05 -3.45
C SER A 133 -4.05 1.72 -2.25
N ALA A 134 -3.49 1.60 -1.04
CA ALA A 134 -4.01 2.27 0.15
C ALA A 134 -4.07 3.81 0.00
N LEU A 135 -3.07 4.41 -0.65
CA LEU A 135 -3.03 5.84 -0.96
C LEU A 135 -4.12 6.23 -1.98
N LEU A 136 -4.34 5.41 -3.00
CA LEU A 136 -5.37 5.64 -4.01
C LEU A 136 -6.78 5.51 -3.42
N GLU A 137 -7.02 4.50 -2.57
CA GLU A 137 -8.27 4.37 -1.82
C GLU A 137 -8.51 5.57 -0.91
N MET A 138 -7.47 6.06 -0.23
CA MET A 138 -7.54 7.29 0.56
C MET A 138 -7.95 8.47 -0.32
N TRP A 139 -7.32 8.69 -1.48
CA TRP A 139 -7.69 9.80 -2.36
C TRP A 139 -9.13 9.71 -2.87
N ASN A 140 -9.58 8.51 -3.22
CA ASN A 140 -10.96 8.27 -3.66
C ASN A 140 -11.97 8.59 -2.55
N LEU A 141 -11.71 8.14 -1.32
CA LEU A 141 -12.59 8.40 -0.16
C LEU A 141 -12.62 9.89 0.22
N MET A 142 -11.52 10.60 -0.03
CA MET A 142 -11.33 11.98 0.40
C MET A 142 -11.72 13.03 -0.66
N GLY A 143 -12.07 12.62 -1.89
CA GLY A 143 -12.38 13.54 -3.00
C GLY A 143 -11.29 14.59 -3.24
N THR A 144 -10.02 14.21 -3.03
CA THR A 144 -8.89 15.13 -2.88
C THR A 144 -8.55 15.81 -4.20
N THR A 145 -8.31 17.13 -4.19
CA THR A 145 -7.99 17.89 -5.41
C THR A 145 -6.54 17.67 -5.88
N MET A 146 -6.26 17.88 -7.17
CA MET A 146 -4.94 17.69 -7.78
C MET A 146 -3.82 18.51 -7.08
N GLU A 147 -4.14 19.69 -6.55
CA GLU A 147 -3.21 20.53 -5.78
C GLU A 147 -2.75 19.89 -4.46
N GLU A 148 -3.59 19.09 -3.80
CA GLU A 148 -3.25 18.39 -2.57
C GLU A 148 -2.49 17.10 -2.86
N GLN A 149 -2.82 16.40 -3.96
CA GLN A 149 -2.05 15.24 -4.46
C GLN A 149 -0.63 15.63 -4.86
N LYS A 150 -0.43 16.85 -5.38
CA LYS A 150 0.88 17.36 -5.79
C LYS A 150 1.91 17.39 -4.65
N LYS A 151 1.47 17.50 -3.40
CA LYS A 151 2.34 17.46 -2.20
C LYS A 151 2.95 16.08 -1.95
N TYR A 152 2.34 15.03 -2.50
CA TYR A 152 2.79 13.64 -2.40
C TYR A 152 3.40 13.13 -3.71
N GLN A 153 3.77 14.05 -4.62
CA GLN A 153 4.45 13.69 -5.88
C GLN A 153 5.72 12.89 -5.63
N ASN A 154 6.45 13.12 -4.54
CA ASN A 154 7.66 12.35 -4.19
C ASN A 154 7.33 10.86 -3.95
N VAL A 155 6.24 10.56 -3.24
CA VAL A 155 5.79 9.17 -3.01
C VAL A 155 5.32 8.53 -4.32
N THR A 156 4.54 9.28 -5.10
CA THR A 156 4.04 8.81 -6.41
C THR A 156 5.17 8.59 -7.42
N SER A 157 6.17 9.49 -7.44
CA SER A 157 7.35 9.37 -8.28
C SER A 157 8.27 8.26 -7.79
N ARG A 158 8.42 8.05 -6.48
CA ARG A 158 9.23 6.94 -5.95
C ARG A 158 8.61 5.58 -6.25
N ILE A 159 7.28 5.44 -6.14
CA ILE A 159 6.57 4.24 -6.60
C ILE A 159 6.77 4.02 -8.11
N ALA A 160 6.71 5.09 -8.92
CA ALA A 160 6.92 5.00 -10.36
C ALA A 160 8.40 4.73 -10.77
N THR A 161 9.37 5.28 -10.04
CA THR A 161 10.81 5.16 -10.28
C THR A 161 11.38 3.85 -9.75
N SER A 162 10.81 3.31 -8.67
CA SER A 162 11.13 1.97 -8.14
C SER A 162 10.96 0.85 -9.19
N LYS A 163 10.21 1.12 -10.26
CA LYS A 163 10.02 0.22 -11.40
C LYS A 163 11.24 0.12 -12.32
N TYR A 164 12.22 1.04 -12.21
CA TYR A 164 13.32 1.19 -13.17
C TYR A 164 14.73 1.31 -12.58
N GLU A 165 14.90 1.52 -11.27
CA GLU A 165 16.24 1.46 -10.64
C GLU A 165 16.64 0.01 -10.34
N ILE A 166 16.83 -0.77 -11.40
CA ILE A 166 17.60 -2.02 -11.35
C ILE A 166 18.91 -1.74 -12.09
N THR A 167 19.89 -1.16 -11.37
CA THR A 167 21.29 -1.23 -11.82
C THR A 167 22.25 -1.45 -10.66
N GLU A 168 22.93 -2.60 -10.78
CA GLU A 168 24.22 -3.07 -10.22
C GLU A 168 24.46 -3.09 -8.70
N THR A 169 23.71 -2.35 -7.89
CA THR A 169 23.85 -2.39 -6.41
C THR A 169 22.53 -2.81 -5.79
N ASN A 170 22.34 -4.12 -5.75
CA ASN A 170 21.08 -4.83 -5.52
C ASN A 170 20.58 -4.76 -4.06
N ILE A 171 20.39 -3.55 -3.52
CA ILE A 171 19.77 -3.30 -2.22
C ILE A 171 18.92 -2.04 -2.38
N LEU A 172 17.59 -2.18 -2.48
CA LEU A 172 16.69 -1.11 -2.05
C LEU A 172 17.03 -0.85 -0.58
N SER A 173 17.82 0.19 -0.30
CA SER A 173 18.44 0.41 1.02
C SER A 173 17.39 0.25 2.12
N ILE A 174 17.73 -0.43 3.21
CA ILE A 174 16.87 -0.51 4.40
C ILE A 174 16.43 0.89 4.87
N ASP A 175 17.26 1.90 4.62
CA ASP A 175 16.96 3.31 4.84
C ASP A 175 15.79 3.81 3.97
N LEU A 176 15.72 3.38 2.70
CA LEU A 176 14.62 3.70 1.79
C LEU A 176 13.30 3.10 2.31
N LEU A 177 13.36 1.90 2.88
CA LEU A 177 12.22 1.16 3.39
C LEU A 177 11.71 1.77 4.71
N ASN A 178 12.64 2.13 5.61
CA ASN A 178 12.36 2.88 6.84
C ASN A 178 11.78 4.27 6.53
N ASP A 179 12.30 4.96 5.51
CA ASP A 179 11.77 6.24 5.05
C ASP A 179 10.35 6.09 4.51
N VAL A 180 10.07 5.02 3.75
CA VAL A 180 8.72 4.72 3.26
C VAL A 180 7.79 4.40 4.43
N GLU A 181 8.22 3.60 5.40
CA GLU A 181 7.42 3.27 6.59
C GLU A 181 7.11 4.50 7.46
N ALA A 182 8.09 5.36 7.67
CA ALA A 182 7.90 6.63 8.38
C ALA A 182 6.92 7.54 7.63
N GLU A 183 6.97 7.55 6.30
CA GLU A 183 6.05 8.35 5.49
C GLU A 183 4.63 7.75 5.46
N VAL A 184 4.48 6.42 5.44
CA VAL A 184 3.20 5.73 5.59
C VAL A 184 2.58 6.01 6.96
N SER A 185 3.38 6.00 8.03
CA SER A 185 2.92 6.35 9.38
C SER A 185 2.40 7.80 9.45
N LYS A 186 3.10 8.74 8.80
CA LYS A 186 2.62 10.13 8.69
C LYS A 186 1.34 10.22 7.87
N LEU A 187 1.23 9.46 6.78
CA LEU A 187 0.03 9.41 5.94
C LEU A 187 -1.17 8.86 6.72
N GLU A 188 -0.98 7.87 7.57
CA GLU A 188 -2.04 7.31 8.41
C GLU A 188 -2.52 8.29 9.49
N GLN A 189 -1.59 9.02 10.12
CA GLN A 189 -1.96 10.12 11.01
C GLN A 189 -2.73 11.22 10.27
N LEU A 190 -2.29 11.58 9.06
CA LEU A 190 -2.95 12.59 8.25
C LEU A 190 -4.35 12.13 7.78
N LYS A 191 -4.51 10.85 7.43
CA LYS A 191 -5.81 10.23 7.16
C LYS A 191 -6.74 10.43 8.35
N SER A 192 -6.29 10.13 9.57
CA SER A 192 -7.08 10.31 10.79
C SER A 192 -7.49 11.76 11.02
N ILE A 193 -6.54 12.71 10.92
CA ILE A 193 -6.80 14.15 11.13
C ILE A 193 -7.79 14.68 10.08
N LYS A 194 -7.56 14.35 8.81
CA LYS A 194 -8.35 14.89 7.71
C LYS A 194 -9.76 14.29 7.68
N LEU A 195 -9.91 13.02 8.02
CA LEU A 195 -11.21 12.35 8.18
C LEU A 195 -12.05 13.00 9.28
N LYS A 196 -11.43 13.35 10.41
CA LYS A 196 -12.07 14.15 11.47
C LYS A 196 -12.52 15.52 10.95
N GLU A 197 -11.69 16.20 10.16
CA GLU A 197 -12.02 17.50 9.57
C GLU A 197 -13.23 17.41 8.62
N ILE A 198 -13.26 16.41 7.73
CA ILE A 198 -14.37 16.20 6.79
C ILE A 198 -15.66 15.87 7.53
N LEU A 199 -15.60 14.99 8.53
CA LEU A 199 -16.75 14.60 9.34
C LEU A 199 -17.35 15.83 10.05
N LEU A 200 -16.51 16.68 10.63
CA LEU A 200 -16.94 17.95 11.23
C LEU A 200 -17.58 18.88 10.20
N LYS A 201 -16.98 19.04 9.01
CA LYS A 201 -17.54 19.87 7.93
C LYS A 201 -18.92 19.36 7.48
N LYS A 202 -19.09 18.05 7.29
CA LYS A 202 -20.38 17.45 6.90
C LYS A 202 -21.42 17.58 8.01
N LYS A 203 -21.02 17.49 9.28
CA LYS A 203 -21.90 17.79 10.41
C LYS A 203 -22.40 19.23 10.38
N LEU A 204 -21.50 20.20 10.13
CA LEU A 204 -21.87 21.61 9.99
C LEU A 204 -22.78 21.86 8.77
N GLU A 205 -22.54 21.17 7.65
CA GLU A 205 -23.42 21.23 6.47
C GLU A 205 -24.84 20.75 6.83
N LEU A 206 -24.97 19.63 7.55
CA LEU A 206 -26.26 19.11 7.99
C LEU A 206 -26.98 20.09 8.94
N GLU A 207 -26.26 20.63 9.92
CA GLU A 207 -26.80 21.60 10.87
C GLU A 207 -27.31 22.86 10.16
N GLU A 208 -26.55 23.35 9.18
CA GLU A 208 -26.94 24.51 8.37
C GLU A 208 -28.20 24.25 7.54
N VAL A 209 -28.31 23.08 6.89
CA VAL A 209 -29.52 22.69 6.13
C VAL A 209 -30.74 22.61 7.04
N CYS A 210 -30.59 22.01 8.23
CA CYS A 210 -31.67 21.92 9.22
C CYS A 210 -32.09 23.30 9.73
N ARG A 211 -31.12 24.19 10.01
CA ARG A 211 -31.35 25.57 10.44
C ARG A 211 -32.10 26.38 9.38
N GLN A 212 -31.66 26.32 8.13
CA GLN A 212 -32.29 27.01 6.99
C GLN A 212 -33.73 26.53 6.74
N SER A 213 -34.02 25.26 7.06
CA SER A 213 -35.31 24.62 6.78
C SER A 213 -36.25 24.58 7.99
N HIS A 214 -35.85 25.21 9.10
CA HIS A 214 -36.55 25.21 10.39
C HIS A 214 -36.96 23.80 10.83
N MET A 215 -36.03 22.83 10.69
CA MET A 215 -36.21 21.45 11.15
C MET A 215 -35.71 21.31 12.60
N VAL A 216 -36.48 20.62 13.46
CA VAL A 216 -36.07 20.33 14.85
C VAL A 216 -35.02 19.22 14.87
N THR A 217 -33.90 19.51 15.52
CA THR A 217 -32.70 18.69 15.57
C THR A 217 -32.73 17.64 16.69
N GLU A 218 -33.77 16.81 16.77
CA GLU A 218 -33.65 15.52 17.50
C GLU A 218 -32.59 14.61 16.85
N ILE A 219 -32.25 14.89 15.58
CA ILE A 219 -31.15 14.29 14.80
C ILE A 219 -29.75 14.59 15.38
N LEU A 220 -29.56 15.70 16.13
CA LEU A 220 -28.25 16.04 16.72
C LEU A 220 -27.90 15.17 17.93
N SER A 221 -28.89 14.73 18.72
CA SER A 221 -28.66 13.90 19.92
C SER A 221 -28.14 12.50 19.59
N ALA A 222 -28.58 11.91 18.47
CA ALA A 222 -28.06 10.65 17.97
C ALA A 222 -26.65 10.79 17.34
N ALA A 223 -26.25 12.00 16.96
CA ALA A 223 -24.91 12.31 16.45
C ALA A 223 -23.89 12.62 17.56
N GLU A 224 -24.33 12.86 18.79
CA GLU A 224 -23.46 13.02 19.96
C GLU A 224 -22.92 11.67 20.46
N TYR A 225 -23.70 10.59 20.35
CA TYR A 225 -23.25 9.21 20.58
C TYR A 225 -22.13 8.73 19.64
N LEU A 226 -21.84 9.46 18.55
CA LEU A 226 -20.82 9.10 17.58
C LEU A 226 -19.40 9.54 17.97
N ASN A 227 -19.24 10.58 18.80
CA ASN A 227 -17.91 11.01 19.24
C ASN A 227 -17.26 9.97 20.16
N GLU A 228 -18.04 9.38 21.07
CA GLU A 228 -17.57 8.29 21.95
C GLU A 228 -17.23 7.02 21.17
N ALA A 229 -17.99 6.72 20.10
CA ALA A 229 -17.71 5.59 19.22
C ALA A 229 -16.40 5.78 18.42
N ILE A 230 -16.07 7.01 18.02
CA ILE A 230 -14.82 7.36 17.33
C ILE A 230 -13.61 7.23 18.25
N GLU A 231 -13.72 7.61 19.54
CA GLU A 231 -12.62 7.43 20.51
C GLU A 231 -12.39 5.96 20.87
N SER A 232 -13.42 5.11 20.80
CA SER A 232 -13.32 3.68 21.10
C SER A 232 -12.75 2.81 19.96
N GLY A 233 -12.62 3.35 18.73
CA GLY A 233 -12.18 2.59 17.56
C GLY A 233 -13.18 1.53 17.05
N ALA A 234 -14.41 1.51 17.57
CA ALA A 234 -15.38 0.45 17.35
C ALA A 234 -16.18 0.55 16.03
N VAL A 235 -16.09 1.68 15.30
CA VAL A 235 -16.89 1.91 14.08
C VAL A 235 -16.01 2.45 12.96
N ASP A 236 -16.12 1.81 11.79
CA ASP A 236 -15.47 2.23 10.56
C ASP A 236 -15.90 3.67 10.17
N PRO A 237 -14.95 4.61 10.07
CA PRO A 237 -15.26 5.98 9.71
C PRO A 237 -15.91 6.17 8.33
N ALA A 238 -15.68 5.26 7.37
CA ALA A 238 -16.30 5.35 6.04
C ALA A 238 -17.81 5.10 6.13
N CYS A 239 -18.23 4.11 6.91
CA CYS A 239 -19.64 3.86 7.21
C CYS A 239 -20.33 5.06 7.90
N LEU A 240 -19.61 5.77 8.77
CA LEU A 240 -20.12 6.98 9.43
C LEU A 240 -20.32 8.14 8.46
N LEU A 241 -19.38 8.33 7.52
CA LEU A 241 -19.49 9.36 6.50
C LEU A 241 -20.73 9.13 5.62
N GLU A 242 -20.93 7.89 5.16
CA GLU A 242 -22.11 7.50 4.38
C GLU A 242 -23.41 7.77 5.14
N LYS A 243 -23.43 7.49 6.45
CA LYS A 243 -24.60 7.76 7.30
C LYS A 243 -24.93 9.25 7.37
N ILE A 244 -23.92 10.12 7.52
CA ILE A 244 -24.12 11.57 7.58
C ILE A 244 -24.57 12.10 6.22
N GLU A 245 -23.98 11.64 5.13
CA GLU A 245 -24.37 12.04 3.77
C GLU A 245 -25.83 11.68 3.45
N LEU A 246 -26.28 10.50 3.87
CA LEU A 246 -27.66 10.08 3.73
C LEU A 246 -28.62 10.94 4.58
N GLN A 247 -28.20 11.39 5.77
CA GLN A 247 -28.98 12.34 6.55
C GLN A 247 -29.07 13.72 5.89
N ILE A 248 -27.97 14.21 5.31
CA ILE A 248 -27.95 15.47 4.55
C ILE A 248 -28.90 15.38 3.35
N ALA A 249 -28.88 14.26 2.61
CA ALA A 249 -29.77 14.07 1.46
C ALA A 249 -31.26 14.12 1.88
N ARG A 250 -31.64 13.42 2.95
CA ARG A 250 -33.00 13.44 3.49
C ARG A 250 -33.43 14.83 3.96
N ALA A 251 -32.56 15.55 4.68
CA ALA A 251 -32.83 16.90 5.13
C ALA A 251 -33.05 17.87 3.94
N LYS A 252 -32.24 17.75 2.87
CA LYS A 252 -32.40 18.54 1.65
C LYS A 252 -33.70 18.23 0.92
N GLU A 253 -34.09 16.97 0.81
CA GLU A 253 -35.37 16.58 0.19
C GLU A 253 -36.57 17.12 0.96
N GLU A 254 -36.56 16.99 2.29
CA GLU A 254 -37.62 17.52 3.14
C GLU A 254 -37.70 19.06 3.05
N ALA A 255 -36.55 19.75 3.01
CA ALA A 255 -36.48 21.19 2.81
C ALA A 255 -37.14 21.63 1.49
N LEU A 256 -36.87 20.91 0.41
CA LEU A 256 -37.50 21.16 -0.90
C LEU A 256 -39.01 20.93 -0.84
N SER A 257 -39.46 19.84 -0.21
CA SER A 257 -40.88 19.56 -0.04
C SER A 257 -41.61 20.65 0.75
N ARG A 258 -41.03 21.13 1.85
CA ARG A 258 -41.58 22.23 2.65
C ARG A 258 -41.68 23.52 1.85
N LYS A 259 -40.69 23.82 1.01
CA LYS A 259 -40.69 24.99 0.11
C LYS A 259 -41.83 24.92 -0.91
N ASP A 260 -42.04 23.77 -1.56
CA ASP A 260 -43.13 23.56 -2.51
C ASP A 260 -44.51 23.74 -1.86
N ILE A 261 -44.66 23.29 -0.60
CA ILE A 261 -45.89 23.48 0.18
C ILE A 261 -46.11 24.98 0.47
N LEU A 262 -45.08 25.70 0.90
CA LEU A 262 -45.15 27.14 1.17
C LEU A 262 -45.54 27.93 -0.08
N GLU A 263 -44.96 27.64 -1.24
CA GLU A 263 -45.31 28.30 -2.51
C GLU A 263 -46.80 28.07 -2.87
N LYS A 264 -47.30 26.84 -2.67
CA LYS A 264 -48.72 26.52 -2.87
C LYS A 264 -49.61 27.31 -1.90
N ILE A 265 -49.20 27.48 -0.64
CA ILE A 265 -49.93 28.26 0.36
C ILE A 265 -49.95 29.75 -0.03
N GLU A 266 -48.82 30.33 -0.40
CA GLU A 266 -48.71 31.74 -0.83
C GLU A 266 -49.57 32.03 -2.06
N LYS A 267 -49.57 31.11 -3.04
CA LYS A 267 -50.45 31.20 -4.22
C LYS A 267 -51.92 31.13 -3.83
N CYS A 268 -52.28 30.26 -2.88
CA CYS A 268 -53.64 30.15 -2.37
C CYS A 268 -54.07 31.43 -1.62
N LEU A 269 -53.22 31.97 -0.75
CA LEU A 269 -53.45 33.22 -0.03
C LEU A 269 -53.59 34.41 -0.99
N SER A 270 -52.72 34.51 -1.99
CA SER A 270 -52.79 35.55 -3.03
C SER A 270 -54.13 35.49 -3.79
N ARG A 271 -54.56 34.29 -4.18
CA ARG A 271 -55.90 34.09 -4.78
C ARG A 271 -57.03 34.52 -3.85
N ARG A 272 -56.95 34.21 -2.55
CA ARG A 272 -57.96 34.60 -1.55
C ARG A 272 -58.01 36.11 -1.31
N ILE A 273 -56.86 36.78 -1.28
CA ILE A 273 -56.76 38.24 -1.14
C ILE A 273 -57.36 38.92 -2.37
N LEU A 274 -57.01 38.46 -3.57
CA LEU A 274 -57.61 38.95 -4.82
C LEU A 274 -59.13 38.76 -4.84
N ALA A 275 -59.62 37.59 -4.42
CA ALA A 275 -61.06 37.32 -4.34
C ALA A 275 -61.79 38.23 -3.34
N ARG A 276 -61.19 38.52 -2.18
CA ARG A 276 -61.75 39.49 -1.20
C ARG A 276 -61.72 40.93 -1.72
N GLY A 277 -60.70 41.30 -2.49
CA GLY A 277 -60.63 42.61 -3.16
C GLY A 277 -61.72 42.78 -4.22
N ASP A 278 -62.16 41.69 -4.85
CA ASP A 278 -63.32 41.68 -5.74
C ASP A 278 -64.65 41.76 -4.98
N ASP A 279 -64.79 41.15 -3.80
CA ASP A 279 -66.00 41.27 -2.95
C ASP A 279 -66.28 42.73 -2.52
N ASN A 280 -65.23 43.49 -2.20
CA ASN A 280 -65.34 44.93 -1.93
C ASN A 280 -65.70 45.78 -3.17
N ARG A 281 -65.74 45.21 -4.38
CA ARG A 281 -66.28 45.88 -5.59
C ARG A 281 -67.80 45.69 -5.74
N TYR A 282 -68.40 44.69 -5.09
CA TYR A 282 -69.86 44.47 -5.15
C TYR A 282 -70.65 45.43 -4.25
N THR A 283 -70.00 46.15 -3.34
CA THR A 283 -70.63 47.16 -2.47
C THR A 283 -70.68 48.56 -3.09
N ALA A 284 -70.01 48.80 -4.23
CA ALA A 284 -70.01 50.09 -4.94
C ALA A 284 -71.04 50.11 -6.09
N GLY A 285 -72.21 50.67 -5.79
CA GLY A 285 -73.25 51.26 -6.65
C GLY A 285 -73.31 50.93 -8.16
N ARG A 286 -74.46 50.37 -8.58
CA ARG A 286 -75.19 50.37 -9.88
C ARG A 286 -74.47 50.37 -11.25
N GLY A 287 -73.19 50.67 -11.39
CA GLY A 287 -72.41 50.58 -12.63
C GLY A 287 -71.54 49.32 -12.75
N ALA A 288 -71.32 48.60 -11.65
CA ALA A 288 -70.38 47.46 -11.57
C ALA A 288 -70.79 46.24 -12.42
N HIS A 289 -72.08 46.05 -12.71
CA HIS A 289 -72.62 44.85 -13.39
C HIS A 289 -72.11 44.67 -14.83
N ILE A 290 -71.85 45.76 -15.57
CA ILE A 290 -71.37 45.68 -16.96
C ILE A 290 -69.88 45.31 -16.99
N THR A 291 -69.09 45.88 -16.08
CA THR A 291 -67.67 45.53 -15.89
C THR A 291 -67.53 44.07 -15.42
N LEU A 292 -68.49 43.59 -14.61
CA LEU A 292 -68.53 42.22 -14.12
C LEU A 292 -68.77 41.18 -15.22
N LYS A 293 -69.73 41.44 -16.13
CA LYS A 293 -69.96 40.55 -17.29
C LYS A 293 -68.75 40.47 -18.22
N ARG A 294 -68.00 41.57 -18.37
CA ARG A 294 -66.76 41.58 -19.14
C ARG A 294 -65.65 40.79 -18.45
N ALA A 295 -65.49 40.97 -17.13
CA ALA A 295 -64.50 40.23 -16.33
C ALA A 295 -64.81 38.72 -16.21
N GLN A 296 -66.10 38.32 -16.18
CA GLN A 296 -66.49 36.91 -16.24
C GLN A 296 -66.18 36.29 -17.61
N LYS A 297 -66.39 37.01 -18.71
CA LYS A 297 -66.00 36.52 -20.06
C LYS A 297 -64.50 36.30 -20.20
N VAL A 298 -63.69 37.18 -19.62
CA VAL A 298 -62.21 37.04 -19.62
C VAL A 298 -61.78 35.83 -18.77
N ARG A 299 -62.39 35.61 -17.60
CA ARG A 299 -62.12 34.42 -16.76
C ARG A 299 -62.48 33.09 -17.42
N VAL A 300 -63.58 33.04 -18.18
CA VAL A 300 -63.97 31.84 -18.95
C VAL A 300 -62.98 31.57 -20.09
N LEU A 301 -62.42 32.61 -20.72
CA LEU A 301 -61.42 32.46 -21.78
C LEU A 301 -60.04 32.03 -21.26
N GLU A 302 -59.64 32.45 -20.06
CA GLU A 302 -58.39 32.00 -19.43
C GLU A 302 -58.47 30.56 -18.94
N TRP A 303 -59.64 30.10 -18.49
CA TRP A 303 -59.84 28.71 -18.07
C TRP A 303 -59.74 27.67 -19.21
N TRP A 304 -59.87 28.09 -20.46
CA TRP A 304 -59.72 27.22 -21.65
C TRP A 304 -58.29 27.18 -22.20
N LYS A 305 -57.33 27.84 -21.55
CA LYS A 305 -55.91 27.93 -21.98
C LYS A 305 -54.93 27.13 -21.11
N HIS A 306 -55.42 26.26 -20.23
CA HIS A 306 -54.60 25.27 -19.50
C HIS A 306 -55.13 23.87 -19.74
#